data_AF-A0A1G7NNM2-F1
#
_entry.id   AF-A0A1G7NNM2-F1
#
_cell.length_a   1.000
_cell.length_b   1.000
_cell.length_c   1.000
_cell.angle_alpha   90.00
_cell.angle_beta   90.00
_cell.angle_gamma   90.00
#
_symmetry.space_group_name_H-M   'P 1'
#
loop_
_entity.id
_entity.type
_entity.pdbx_description
1 polymer ?
#
loop_
_entity_poly.entity_id
_entity_poly.type
_entity_poly.pdbx_seq_one_letter_code
_entity_poly.pdbx_strand_id
1 'polypeptide(L)'
;MDLTATTTEPALVLTLPGVTELDAAAVHAMSDAISASPQPSLVVLDLRPLPGLRVTDARTLLSFARTQATRGVRCVFLVERARAVRRMLDAADPAEEVPRFTGLEEALLGTPRPVDTGVEDLVPQFEALTRALLTTTTVAAALDQVVTTATQLVPAAAVVSVTLREQDGTFTTPASTDGVAEELDEVQYRTGRGPCVEAARADGPGYVTSTDLGYDHRWPEFAETAARAGLTGVLATELPAGNGVVTGALNVYTRGHDRITETDRHTALLLATHTSLVLAHLQAAEVAALRTTQMRRAIDSRDIIGQAKGILMSRQGVTADEAFGLLRQTSQDLNVKLVEVAARLVHRRADLTPDEPPEL
;
A
#
# COMPACT_ATOMS: atom_id res chain seq x y z
N MET A 1 19.04 -40.97 6.38
CA MET A 1 18.68 -39.68 5.74
C MET A 1 18.37 -39.98 4.28
N ASP A 2 17.20 -39.58 3.80
CA ASP A 2 16.76 -39.85 2.43
C ASP A 2 17.26 -38.76 1.47
N LEU A 3 18.57 -38.74 1.20
CA LEU A 3 19.14 -37.82 0.22
C LEU A 3 18.67 -38.24 -1.18
N THR A 4 18.04 -37.34 -1.93
CA THR A 4 17.74 -37.59 -3.35
C THR A 4 18.81 -36.95 -4.22
N ALA A 5 19.49 -37.76 -5.03
CA ALA A 5 20.52 -37.30 -5.96
C ALA A 5 20.03 -37.48 -7.40
N THR A 6 20.05 -36.40 -8.17
CA THR A 6 19.71 -36.40 -9.60
C THR A 6 20.86 -35.81 -10.39
N THR A 7 21.33 -36.53 -11.41
CA THR A 7 22.42 -36.09 -12.30
C THR A 7 21.86 -35.41 -13.55
N THR A 8 22.31 -34.19 -13.82
CA THR A 8 22.01 -33.43 -15.05
C THR A 8 23.34 -32.87 -15.55
N GLU A 9 24.00 -33.49 -16.54
CA GLU A 9 25.35 -33.08 -16.94
C GLU A 9 25.43 -31.56 -17.25
N PRO A 10 26.41 -30.81 -16.69
CA PRO A 10 27.55 -31.23 -15.85
C PRO A 10 27.34 -31.07 -14.32
N ALA A 11 26.10 -31.11 -13.84
CA ALA A 11 25.69 -30.84 -12.47
C ALA A 11 25.09 -32.05 -11.72
N LEU A 12 25.36 -32.10 -10.41
CA LEU A 12 24.69 -33.01 -9.47
C LEU A 12 23.74 -32.21 -8.58
N VAL A 13 22.46 -32.55 -8.58
CA VAL A 13 21.46 -31.94 -7.70
C VAL A 13 21.25 -32.83 -6.49
N LEU A 14 21.51 -32.30 -5.29
CA LEU A 14 21.28 -32.97 -4.02
C LEU A 14 20.12 -32.28 -3.30
N THR A 15 19.02 -33.00 -3.10
CA THR A 15 17.86 -32.48 -2.38
C THR A 15 17.88 -32.96 -0.93
N LEU A 16 17.75 -32.02 0.00
CA LEU A 16 17.68 -32.28 1.44
C LEU A 16 16.21 -32.26 1.89
N PRO A 17 15.55 -33.41 2.09
CA PRO A 17 14.14 -33.41 2.50
C PRO A 17 14.01 -33.09 3.99
N GLY A 18 13.38 -31.96 4.32
CA GLY A 18 12.80 -31.66 5.63
C GLY A 18 13.68 -31.97 6.85
N VAL A 19 15.00 -31.84 6.74
CA VAL A 19 15.94 -32.28 7.78
C VAL A 19 15.82 -31.35 8.99
N THR A 20 15.62 -31.92 10.17
CA THR A 20 15.50 -31.15 11.43
C THR A 20 16.86 -30.72 12.00
N GLU A 21 17.94 -31.45 11.69
CA GLU A 21 19.34 -31.18 12.07
C GLU A 21 20.33 -31.72 11.04
N LEU A 22 21.33 -30.93 10.64
CA LEU A 22 22.36 -31.38 9.71
C LEU A 22 23.55 -31.98 10.48
N ASP A 23 23.49 -33.29 10.74
CA ASP A 23 24.52 -34.01 11.47
C ASP A 23 25.72 -34.46 10.58
N ALA A 24 26.73 -35.07 11.21
CA ALA A 24 27.90 -35.57 10.49
C ALA A 24 27.56 -36.65 9.45
N ALA A 25 26.51 -37.44 9.69
CA ALA A 25 26.08 -38.48 8.77
C ALA A 25 25.47 -37.88 7.49
N ALA A 26 24.71 -36.78 7.61
CA ALA A 26 24.19 -36.02 6.48
C ALA A 26 25.32 -35.47 5.59
N VAL A 27 26.34 -34.85 6.20
CA VAL A 27 27.50 -34.31 5.48
C VAL A 27 28.30 -35.42 4.78
N HIS A 28 28.44 -36.58 5.43
CA HIS A 28 29.10 -37.74 4.84
C HIS A 28 28.31 -38.27 3.64
N ALA A 29 26.99 -38.43 3.77
CA ALA A 29 26.12 -38.87 2.68
C ALA A 29 26.17 -37.93 1.47
N MET A 30 26.22 -36.60 1.69
CA MET A 30 26.41 -35.62 0.63
C MET A 30 27.77 -35.77 -0.07
N SER A 31 28.83 -36.03 0.71
CA SER A 31 30.19 -36.26 0.17
C SER A 31 30.28 -37.55 -0.64
N ASP A 32 29.62 -38.61 -0.17
CA ASP A 32 29.56 -39.91 -0.85
C ASP A 32 28.78 -39.81 -2.16
N ALA A 33 27.66 -39.07 -2.17
CA ALA A 33 26.89 -38.83 -3.39
C ALA A 33 27.68 -38.09 -4.47
N ILE A 34 28.50 -37.10 -4.09
CA ILE A 34 29.42 -36.41 -5.01
C ILE A 34 30.47 -37.40 -5.54
N SER A 35 31.06 -38.21 -4.66
CA SER A 35 32.13 -39.16 -5.03
C SER A 35 31.64 -40.31 -5.92
N ALA A 36 30.37 -40.71 -5.77
CA ALA A 36 29.73 -41.74 -6.58
C ALA A 36 29.27 -41.23 -7.95
N SER A 37 29.24 -39.92 -8.16
CA SER A 37 28.82 -39.30 -9.42
C SER A 37 30.01 -39.07 -10.36
N PRO A 38 29.84 -39.19 -11.69
CA PRO A 38 30.92 -38.99 -12.65
C PRO A 38 31.35 -37.51 -12.69
N GLN A 39 32.42 -37.19 -11.94
CA GLN A 39 33.13 -35.89 -11.90
C GLN A 39 32.24 -34.64 -12.11
N PRO A 40 31.30 -34.35 -11.19
CA PRO A 40 30.47 -33.16 -11.30
C PRO A 40 31.35 -31.90 -11.16
N SER A 41 31.24 -30.96 -12.10
CA SER A 41 31.89 -29.65 -11.98
C SER A 41 31.03 -28.66 -11.18
N LEU A 42 29.73 -28.97 -11.03
CA LEU A 42 28.74 -28.21 -10.28
C LEU A 42 27.92 -29.13 -9.36
N VAL A 43 27.73 -28.73 -8.11
CA VAL A 43 26.80 -29.34 -7.16
C VAL A 43 25.76 -28.31 -6.76
N VAL A 44 24.50 -28.65 -6.97
CA VAL A 44 23.34 -27.84 -6.60
C VAL A 44 22.71 -28.44 -5.36
N LEU A 45 22.75 -27.74 -4.22
CA LEU A 45 22.04 -28.17 -3.02
C LEU A 45 20.65 -27.56 -3.01
N ASP A 46 19.62 -28.40 -3.15
CA ASP A 46 18.22 -27.96 -3.09
C ASP A 46 17.73 -27.93 -1.65
N LEU A 47 17.63 -26.72 -1.12
CA LEU A 47 17.20 -26.40 0.24
C LEU A 47 15.74 -25.94 0.30
N ARG A 48 15.06 -25.81 -0.84
CA ARG A 48 13.65 -25.38 -0.92
C ARG A 48 12.70 -26.22 -0.07
N PRO A 49 12.87 -27.56 0.04
CA PRO A 49 11.99 -28.38 0.89
C PRO A 49 12.18 -28.16 2.40
N LEU A 50 13.16 -27.36 2.84
CA LEU A 50 13.41 -27.14 4.26
C LEU A 50 12.47 -26.06 4.81
N PRO A 51 11.71 -26.34 5.90
CA PRO A 51 10.84 -25.34 6.53
C PRO A 51 11.62 -24.24 7.28
N GLY A 52 12.90 -24.48 7.57
CA GLY A 52 13.79 -23.58 8.28
C GLY A 52 15.21 -24.16 8.36
N LEU A 53 16.18 -23.33 8.78
CA LEU A 53 17.58 -23.74 8.91
C LEU A 53 18.15 -23.11 10.18
N ARG A 54 19.01 -23.82 10.92
CA ARG A 54 19.72 -23.21 12.06
C ARG A 54 20.99 -22.52 11.56
N VAL A 55 21.47 -21.51 12.29
CA VAL A 55 22.75 -20.85 11.96
C VAL A 55 23.92 -21.85 11.95
N THR A 56 23.90 -22.85 12.83
CA THR A 56 24.90 -23.93 12.86
C THR A 56 24.87 -24.77 11.59
N ASP A 57 23.68 -25.17 11.13
CA ASP A 57 23.51 -25.98 9.92
C ASP A 57 23.89 -25.18 8.66
N ALA A 58 23.54 -23.88 8.62
CA ALA A 58 23.98 -22.96 7.57
C ALA A 58 25.50 -22.90 7.47
N ARG A 59 26.21 -22.75 8.60
CA ARG A 59 27.68 -22.77 8.64
C ARG A 59 28.26 -24.11 8.17
N THR A 60 27.62 -25.22 8.53
CA THR A 60 28.03 -26.55 8.08
C THR A 60 27.90 -26.70 6.56
N LEU A 61 26.79 -26.26 5.95
CA LEU A 61 26.60 -26.26 4.50
C LEU A 61 27.63 -25.39 3.77
N LEU A 62 27.92 -24.21 4.31
CA LEU A 62 28.94 -23.30 3.76
C LEU A 62 30.34 -23.91 3.87
N SER A 63 30.68 -24.51 5.01
CA SER A 63 31.95 -25.21 5.20
C SER A 63 32.10 -26.41 4.26
N PHE A 64 31.01 -27.14 4.02
CA PHE A 64 30.96 -28.21 3.03
C PHE A 64 31.22 -27.66 1.61
N ALA A 65 30.50 -26.61 1.21
CA ALA A 65 30.67 -25.97 -0.10
C ALA A 65 32.11 -25.48 -0.33
N ARG A 66 32.73 -24.83 0.66
CA ARG A 66 34.14 -24.42 0.61
C ARG A 66 35.08 -25.61 0.46
N THR A 67 34.82 -26.70 1.17
CA THR A 67 35.62 -27.93 1.06
C THR A 67 35.57 -28.51 -0.36
N GLN A 68 34.39 -28.54 -0.98
CA GLN A 68 34.25 -29.02 -2.36
C GLN A 68 34.90 -28.09 -3.37
N ALA A 69 34.86 -26.77 -3.13
CA ALA A 69 35.55 -25.79 -3.98
C ALA A 69 37.08 -26.04 -4.02
N THR A 70 37.71 -26.44 -2.91
CA THR A 70 39.14 -26.82 -2.91
C THR A 70 39.45 -28.06 -3.77
N ARG A 71 38.44 -28.87 -4.07
CA ARG A 71 38.52 -30.06 -4.93
C ARG A 71 38.09 -29.76 -6.38
N GLY A 72 37.85 -28.50 -6.72
CA GLY A 72 37.45 -28.08 -8.06
C GLY A 72 35.96 -28.23 -8.37
N VAL A 73 35.12 -28.56 -7.37
CA VAL A 73 33.67 -28.71 -7.52
C VAL A 73 32.98 -27.46 -7.01
N ARG A 74 32.32 -26.72 -7.91
CA ARG A 74 31.56 -25.52 -7.53
C ARG A 74 30.26 -25.93 -6.83
N CYS A 75 29.94 -25.32 -5.70
CA CYS A 75 28.65 -25.53 -5.03
C CYS A 75 27.77 -24.28 -5.15
N VAL A 76 26.46 -24.49 -5.29
CA VAL A 76 25.43 -23.44 -5.30
C VAL A 76 24.21 -23.92 -4.52
N PHE A 77 23.44 -23.00 -3.94
CA PHE A 77 22.24 -23.34 -3.16
C PHE A 77 20.97 -22.91 -3.89
N LEU A 78 19.99 -23.82 -4.00
CA LEU A 78 18.61 -23.45 -4.35
C LEU A 78 17.83 -23.19 -3.08
N VAL A 79 17.27 -22.00 -2.97
CA VAL A 79 16.49 -21.56 -1.81
C VAL A 79 15.17 -20.97 -2.28
N GLU A 80 14.10 -21.29 -1.58
CA GLU A 80 12.79 -20.68 -1.82
C GLU A 80 12.80 -19.23 -1.31
N ARG A 81 11.86 -18.41 -1.79
CA ARG A 81 11.70 -17.01 -1.32
C ARG A 81 11.32 -16.90 0.18
N ALA A 82 11.09 -18.04 0.86
CA ALA A 82 10.84 -18.09 2.29
C ALA A 82 12.05 -17.57 3.09
N ARG A 83 11.80 -16.53 3.89
CA ARG A 83 12.86 -15.73 4.54
C ARG A 83 13.70 -16.49 5.56
N ALA A 84 13.20 -17.57 6.16
CA ALA A 84 13.89 -18.23 7.27
C ALA A 84 15.23 -18.88 6.86
N VAL A 85 15.22 -19.73 5.83
CA VAL A 85 16.44 -20.42 5.35
C VAL A 85 17.43 -19.41 4.74
N ARG A 86 16.94 -18.48 3.92
CA ARG A 86 17.77 -17.44 3.29
C ARG A 86 18.45 -16.52 4.31
N ARG A 87 17.70 -16.03 5.32
CA ARG A 87 18.26 -15.20 6.40
C ARG A 87 19.40 -15.90 7.15
N MET A 88 19.30 -17.21 7.36
CA MET A 88 20.31 -17.97 8.11
C MET A 88 21.58 -18.18 7.29
N LEU A 89 21.45 -18.33 5.98
CA LEU A 89 22.57 -18.35 5.04
C LEU A 89 23.22 -16.98 4.93
N ASP A 90 22.44 -15.90 4.79
CA ASP A 90 22.95 -14.53 4.72
C ASP A 90 23.69 -14.13 6.01
N ALA A 91 23.19 -14.55 7.18
CA ALA A 91 23.86 -14.32 8.46
C ALA A 91 25.17 -15.12 8.61
N ALA A 92 25.28 -16.28 7.96
CA ALA A 92 26.47 -17.14 8.03
C ALA A 92 27.51 -16.85 6.93
N ASP A 93 27.07 -16.28 5.81
CA ASP A 93 27.88 -15.92 4.64
C ASP A 93 27.37 -14.59 4.03
N PRO A 94 27.68 -13.45 4.69
CA PRO A 94 27.20 -12.13 4.26
C PRO A 94 27.86 -11.63 2.98
N ALA A 95 29.02 -12.19 2.60
CA ALA A 95 29.71 -11.87 1.35
C ALA A 95 29.18 -12.67 0.14
N GLU A 96 28.26 -13.61 0.38
CA GLU A 96 27.73 -14.55 -0.62
C GLU A 96 28.84 -15.26 -1.39
N GLU A 97 29.79 -15.84 -0.65
CA GLU A 97 30.86 -16.68 -1.23
C GLU A 97 30.29 -17.92 -1.94
N VAL A 98 29.14 -18.41 -1.48
CA VAL A 98 28.40 -19.51 -2.13
C VAL A 98 27.14 -18.94 -2.79
N PRO A 99 27.06 -18.95 -4.14
CA PRO A 99 25.93 -18.37 -4.87
C PRO A 99 24.59 -19.04 -4.55
N ARG A 100 23.53 -18.21 -4.50
CA ARG A 100 22.17 -18.64 -4.15
C ARG A 100 21.21 -18.35 -5.31
N PHE A 101 20.39 -19.32 -5.68
CA PHE A 101 19.45 -19.22 -6.79
C PHE A 101 18.04 -19.63 -6.36
N THR A 102 17.03 -19.18 -7.11
CA THR A 102 15.63 -19.56 -6.88
C THR A 102 15.15 -20.68 -7.80
N GLY A 103 15.76 -20.79 -8.99
CA GLY A 103 15.46 -21.84 -9.96
C GLY A 103 16.68 -22.70 -10.30
N LEU A 104 16.43 -23.98 -10.59
CA LEU A 104 17.46 -24.92 -11.03
C LEU A 104 18.10 -24.50 -12.36
N GLU A 105 17.29 -24.01 -13.32
CA GLU A 105 17.78 -23.55 -14.62
C GLU A 105 18.79 -22.38 -14.49
N GLU A 106 18.51 -21.42 -13.60
CA GLU A 106 19.41 -20.29 -13.31
C GLU A 106 20.74 -20.77 -12.71
N ALA A 107 20.67 -21.72 -11.77
CA ALA A 107 21.84 -22.30 -11.13
C ALA A 107 22.75 -23.03 -12.13
N LEU A 108 22.16 -23.70 -13.12
CA LEU A 108 22.90 -24.39 -14.18
C LEU A 108 23.55 -23.41 -15.16
N LEU A 109 22.90 -22.30 -15.48
CA LEU A 109 23.43 -21.25 -16.37
C LEU A 109 24.52 -20.41 -15.71
N GLY A 110 24.63 -20.44 -14.38
CA GLY A 110 25.67 -19.71 -13.64
C GLY A 110 25.52 -18.19 -13.68
N THR A 111 24.33 -17.70 -14.05
CA THR A 111 23.97 -16.28 -14.03
C THR A 111 23.26 -15.99 -12.71
N PRO A 112 23.99 -15.58 -11.64
CA PRO A 112 23.32 -15.14 -10.42
C PRO A 112 22.40 -14.00 -10.81
N ARG A 113 21.10 -14.14 -10.48
CA ARG A 113 20.23 -12.97 -10.46
C ARG A 113 20.86 -12.02 -9.45
N PRO A 114 21.08 -10.73 -9.77
CA PRO A 114 21.70 -9.80 -8.84
C PRO A 114 21.03 -9.94 -7.48
N VAL A 115 21.85 -10.00 -6.41
CA VAL A 115 21.40 -10.00 -5.01
C VAL A 115 20.24 -9.01 -4.92
N ASP A 116 19.08 -9.50 -4.47
CA ASP A 116 17.83 -8.78 -4.38
C ASP A 116 17.98 -7.58 -3.44
N THR A 117 18.60 -6.50 -3.95
CA THR A 117 18.67 -5.20 -3.32
C THR A 117 17.34 -4.51 -3.58
N GLY A 118 16.26 -5.06 -3.01
CA GLY A 118 15.01 -4.43 -2.56
C GLY A 118 14.31 -3.35 -3.40
N VAL A 119 14.74 -3.00 -4.60
CA VAL A 119 14.22 -1.86 -5.38
C VAL A 119 13.64 -2.35 -6.70
N GLU A 120 14.25 -3.33 -7.38
CA GLU A 120 13.75 -3.82 -8.68
C GLU A 120 12.43 -4.60 -8.58
N ASP A 121 12.20 -5.38 -7.51
CA ASP A 121 10.92 -6.06 -7.28
C ASP A 121 9.83 -5.11 -6.74
N LEU A 122 10.21 -3.97 -6.16
CA LEU A 122 9.27 -2.93 -5.71
C LEU A 122 8.67 -2.13 -6.88
N VAL A 123 9.45 -1.88 -7.95
CA VAL A 123 8.97 -1.11 -9.12
C VAL A 123 7.65 -1.64 -9.70
N PRO A 124 7.53 -2.92 -10.12
CA PRO A 124 6.27 -3.42 -10.69
C PRO A 124 5.12 -3.41 -9.67
N GLN A 125 5.43 -3.52 -8.37
CA GLN A 125 4.44 -3.48 -7.31
C GLN A 125 3.91 -2.07 -7.07
N PHE A 126 4.78 -1.05 -7.09
CA PHE A 126 4.38 0.36 -7.04
C PHE A 126 3.68 0.81 -8.32
N GLU A 127 4.05 0.28 -9.49
CA GLU A 127 3.29 0.49 -10.73
C GLU A 127 1.87 -0.10 -10.64
N ALA A 128 1.74 -1.32 -10.10
CA ALA A 128 0.44 -1.96 -9.88
C ALA A 128 -0.41 -1.17 -8.88
N LEU A 129 0.18 -0.73 -7.76
CA LEU A 129 -0.49 0.13 -6.79
C LEU A 129 -0.94 1.44 -7.43
N THR A 130 -0.05 2.14 -8.13
CA THR A 130 -0.38 3.41 -8.79
C THR A 130 -1.54 3.24 -9.77
N ARG A 131 -1.53 2.17 -10.57
CA ARG A 131 -2.62 1.87 -11.50
C ARG A 131 -3.94 1.60 -10.77
N ALA A 132 -3.92 0.80 -9.70
CA ALA A 132 -5.10 0.51 -8.90
C ALA A 132 -5.68 1.78 -8.25
N LEU A 133 -4.80 2.63 -7.70
CA LEU A 133 -5.18 3.91 -7.09
C LEU A 133 -5.79 4.88 -8.12
N LEU A 134 -5.23 4.95 -9.35
CA LEU A 134 -5.78 5.79 -10.43
C LEU A 134 -7.16 5.34 -10.93
N THR A 135 -7.49 4.05 -10.78
CA THR A 135 -8.83 3.54 -11.14
C THR A 135 -9.87 3.69 -10.04
N THR A 136 -9.44 4.08 -8.84
CA THR A 136 -10.31 4.17 -7.68
C THR A 136 -11.10 5.47 -7.70
N THR A 137 -12.38 5.41 -7.33
CA THR A 137 -13.29 6.57 -7.33
C THR A 137 -13.65 7.09 -5.94
N THR A 138 -13.28 6.37 -4.88
CA THR A 138 -13.59 6.74 -3.49
C THR A 138 -12.35 6.68 -2.60
N VAL A 139 -12.33 7.53 -1.58
CA VAL A 139 -11.24 7.56 -0.59
C VAL A 139 -11.12 6.21 0.13
N ALA A 140 -12.24 5.63 0.57
CA ALA A 140 -12.24 4.35 1.29
C ALA A 140 -11.57 3.22 0.48
N ALA A 141 -11.97 3.03 -0.78
CA ALA A 141 -11.39 1.97 -1.62
C ALA A 141 -9.89 2.19 -1.88
N ALA A 142 -9.44 3.45 -1.96
CA ALA A 142 -8.03 3.77 -2.18
C ALA A 142 -7.21 3.41 -0.93
N LEU A 143 -7.74 3.73 0.26
CA LEU A 143 -7.09 3.43 1.53
C LEU A 143 -7.08 1.93 1.84
N ASP A 144 -8.15 1.20 1.52
CA ASP A 144 -8.19 -0.27 1.62
C ASP A 144 -7.11 -0.93 0.75
N GLN A 145 -6.92 -0.42 -0.48
CA GLN A 145 -5.88 -0.90 -1.38
C GLN A 145 -4.48 -0.60 -0.82
N VAL A 146 -4.28 0.57 -0.21
CA VAL A 146 -3.01 0.94 0.43
C VAL A 146 -2.68 0.00 1.57
N VAL A 147 -3.58 -0.21 2.53
CA VAL A 147 -3.30 -1.08 3.70
C VAL A 147 -3.08 -2.53 3.28
N THR A 148 -3.82 -3.01 2.28
CA THR A 148 -3.63 -4.34 1.69
C THR A 148 -2.27 -4.45 1.02
N THR A 149 -1.87 -3.46 0.23
CA THR A 149 -0.57 -3.46 -0.45
C THR A 149 0.58 -3.35 0.54
N ALA A 150 0.43 -2.56 1.60
CA ALA A 150 1.44 -2.40 2.63
C ALA A 150 1.82 -3.72 3.31
N THR A 151 0.85 -4.62 3.56
CA THR A 151 1.16 -5.96 4.11
C THR A 151 1.96 -6.85 3.16
N GLN A 152 1.90 -6.59 1.85
CA GLN A 152 2.65 -7.32 0.83
C GLN A 152 4.07 -6.76 0.66
N LEU A 153 4.21 -5.43 0.71
CA LEU A 153 5.47 -4.72 0.45
C LEU A 153 6.34 -4.52 1.69
N VAL A 154 5.73 -4.54 2.87
CA VAL A 154 6.43 -4.43 4.15
C VAL A 154 6.36 -5.78 4.86
N PRO A 155 7.31 -6.68 4.64
CA PRO A 155 7.29 -8.03 5.16
C PRO A 155 7.21 -8.17 6.69
N ALA A 156 7.64 -7.15 7.43
CA ALA A 156 7.51 -7.13 8.90
C ALA A 156 6.09 -6.75 9.36
N ALA A 157 5.23 -6.27 8.45
CA ALA A 157 3.89 -5.81 8.76
C ALA A 157 2.98 -6.98 9.12
N ALA A 158 2.58 -7.03 10.38
CA ALA A 158 1.55 -7.92 10.89
C ALA A 158 0.16 -7.26 10.86
N VAL A 159 0.12 -5.94 11.05
CA VAL A 159 -1.10 -5.12 11.00
C VAL A 159 -0.73 -3.77 10.37
N VAL A 160 -1.62 -3.19 9.57
CA VAL A 160 -1.45 -1.86 8.98
C VAL A 160 -2.71 -1.04 9.18
N SER A 161 -2.57 0.26 9.48
CA SER A 161 -3.65 1.23 9.43
C SER A 161 -3.25 2.53 8.75
N VAL A 162 -4.25 3.30 8.35
CA VAL A 162 -4.07 4.70 7.94
C VAL A 162 -4.81 5.58 8.93
N THR A 163 -4.09 6.54 9.50
CA THR A 163 -4.63 7.66 10.26
C THR A 163 -4.78 8.86 9.35
N LEU A 164 -5.96 9.51 9.35
CA LEU A 164 -6.15 10.84 8.75
C LEU A 164 -6.37 11.87 9.84
N ARG A 165 -5.85 13.07 9.60
CA ARG A 165 -6.01 14.25 10.46
C ARG A 165 -6.77 15.33 9.71
N GLU A 166 -7.93 15.68 10.24
CA GLU A 166 -8.79 16.74 9.75
C GLU A 166 -8.20 18.13 10.05
N GLN A 167 -8.75 19.16 9.41
CA GLN A 167 -8.28 20.54 9.59
C GLN A 167 -8.47 21.07 11.03
N ASP A 168 -9.47 20.58 11.75
CA ASP A 168 -9.72 20.91 13.15
C ASP A 168 -8.78 20.15 14.12
N GLY A 169 -7.93 19.26 13.59
CA GLY A 169 -6.99 18.44 14.34
C GLY A 169 -7.56 17.11 14.82
N THR A 170 -8.80 16.79 14.51
CA THR A 170 -9.42 15.49 14.80
C THR A 170 -8.73 14.39 13.98
N PHE A 171 -8.50 13.25 14.61
CA PHE A 171 -7.93 12.07 13.97
C PHE A 171 -8.99 10.99 13.74
N THR A 172 -8.88 10.27 12.62
CA THR A 172 -9.73 9.12 12.30
C THR A 172 -8.87 7.99 11.69
N THR A 173 -9.35 6.75 11.80
CA THR A 173 -8.73 5.57 11.18
C THR A 173 -9.68 5.01 10.12
N PRO A 174 -9.69 5.56 8.89
CA PRO A 174 -10.63 5.13 7.83
C PRO A 174 -10.30 3.76 7.20
N ALA A 175 -9.10 3.21 7.41
CA ALA A 175 -8.71 1.91 6.89
C ALA A 175 -7.72 1.21 7.82
N SER A 176 -7.96 -0.08 8.03
CA SER A 176 -7.11 -0.97 8.81
C SER A 176 -7.18 -2.39 8.24
N THR A 177 -6.12 -3.18 8.41
CA THR A 177 -6.15 -4.61 8.05
C THR A 177 -6.74 -5.48 9.16
N ASP A 178 -6.82 -4.95 10.37
CA ASP A 178 -7.26 -5.63 11.58
C ASP A 178 -7.79 -4.56 12.56
N GLY A 179 -8.95 -4.82 13.17
CA GLY A 179 -9.62 -3.89 14.09
C GLY A 179 -8.77 -3.53 15.32
N VAL A 180 -7.77 -4.36 15.65
CA VAL A 180 -6.82 -4.03 16.72
C VAL A 180 -6.03 -2.74 16.45
N ALA A 181 -5.86 -2.36 15.18
CA ALA A 181 -5.20 -1.10 14.83
C ALA A 181 -6.06 0.12 15.21
N GLU A 182 -7.38 0.01 15.03
CA GLU A 182 -8.34 1.06 15.41
C GLU A 182 -8.35 1.25 16.93
N GLU A 183 -8.36 0.16 17.70
CA GLU A 183 -8.25 0.21 19.17
C GLU A 183 -6.96 0.93 19.62
N LEU A 184 -5.84 0.68 18.94
CA LEU A 184 -4.55 1.33 19.23
C LEU A 184 -4.55 2.81 18.86
N ASP A 185 -5.10 3.14 17.70
CA ASP A 185 -5.23 4.52 17.22
C ASP A 185 -6.13 5.34 18.15
N GLU A 186 -7.25 4.79 18.63
CA GLU A 186 -8.13 5.43 19.61
C GLU A 186 -7.41 5.80 20.91
N VAL A 187 -6.49 4.95 21.40
CA VAL A 187 -5.68 5.26 22.59
C VAL A 187 -4.80 6.48 22.34
N GLN A 188 -4.20 6.58 21.16
CA GLN A 188 -3.35 7.70 20.79
C GLN A 188 -4.16 9.00 20.63
N TYR A 189 -5.36 8.91 20.04
CA TYR A 189 -6.25 10.06 19.86
C TYR A 189 -6.75 10.61 21.19
N ARG A 190 -7.19 9.73 22.10
CA ARG A 190 -7.68 10.11 23.43
C ARG A 190 -6.61 10.73 24.30
N THR A 191 -5.38 10.20 24.26
CA THR A 191 -4.25 10.71 25.06
C THR A 191 -3.54 11.89 24.40
N GLY A 192 -3.75 12.10 23.10
CA GLY A 192 -3.00 13.05 22.29
C GLY A 192 -1.51 12.68 22.18
N ARG A 193 -1.12 11.44 22.47
CA ARG A 193 0.27 10.96 22.47
C ARG A 193 0.35 9.57 21.85
N GLY A 194 1.34 9.35 21.01
CA GLY A 194 1.52 8.07 20.34
C GLY A 194 2.22 8.19 19.00
N PRO A 195 2.71 7.07 18.44
CA PRO A 195 3.43 7.05 17.18
C PRO A 195 2.72 7.78 16.03
N CYS A 196 1.44 7.49 15.77
CA CYS A 196 0.71 8.03 14.62
C CYS A 196 0.38 9.52 14.80
N VAL A 197 -0.02 9.91 16.01
CA VAL A 197 -0.30 11.31 16.37
C VAL A 197 0.98 12.15 16.29
N GLU A 198 2.12 11.63 16.75
CA GLU A 198 3.40 12.32 16.68
C GLU A 198 3.92 12.43 15.25
N ALA A 199 3.83 11.35 14.46
CA ALA A 199 4.24 11.37 13.05
C ALA A 199 3.37 12.32 12.20
N ALA A 200 2.06 12.37 12.42
CA ALA A 200 1.11 13.15 11.62
C ALA A 200 1.05 14.65 11.96
N ARG A 201 1.82 15.11 12.97
CA ARG A 201 1.91 16.52 13.35
C ARG A 201 2.72 17.30 12.33
N ALA A 202 2.30 18.53 12.05
CA ALA A 202 2.99 19.42 11.12
C ALA A 202 4.41 19.80 11.57
N ASP A 203 4.65 19.85 12.89
CA ASP A 203 5.96 20.04 13.53
C ASP A 203 6.58 18.72 14.02
N GLY A 204 6.00 17.59 13.60
CA GLY A 204 6.45 16.26 13.96
C GLY A 204 7.73 15.83 13.23
N PRO A 205 8.31 14.68 13.61
CA PRO A 205 9.53 14.15 13.00
C PRO A 205 9.32 13.56 11.59
N GLY A 206 8.09 13.55 11.08
CA GLY A 206 7.70 12.91 9.81
C GLY A 206 7.67 11.38 9.84
N TYR A 207 8.34 10.74 10.80
CA TYR A 207 8.14 9.33 11.13
C TYR A 207 8.54 9.04 12.58
N VAL A 208 7.96 7.99 13.14
CA VAL A 208 8.20 7.49 14.49
C VAL A 208 8.30 5.97 14.44
N THR A 209 9.28 5.40 15.12
CA THR A 209 9.41 3.95 15.23
C THR A 209 9.71 3.49 16.66
N SER A 210 9.25 2.30 16.98
CA SER A 210 9.70 1.51 18.12
C SER A 210 9.86 0.06 17.71
N THR A 211 11.00 -0.54 18.06
CA THR A 211 11.27 -1.96 17.76
C THR A 211 10.92 -2.89 18.93
N ASP A 212 10.55 -2.31 20.07
CA ASP A 212 10.14 -3.04 21.26
C ASP A 212 9.23 -2.16 22.13
N LEU A 213 7.92 -2.28 21.91
CA LEU A 213 6.91 -1.52 22.65
C LEU A 213 6.84 -1.92 24.12
N GLY A 214 7.30 -3.12 24.49
CA GLY A 214 7.32 -3.56 25.89
C GLY A 214 8.30 -2.76 26.77
N TYR A 215 9.32 -2.16 26.17
CA TYR A 215 10.34 -1.34 26.86
C TYR A 215 10.30 0.14 26.46
N ASP A 216 9.31 0.57 25.67
CA ASP A 216 9.19 1.95 25.21
C ASP A 216 8.30 2.79 26.14
N HIS A 217 8.93 3.56 27.01
CA HIS A 217 8.23 4.37 28.00
C HIS A 217 7.66 5.69 27.46
N ARG A 218 7.80 5.98 26.15
CA ARG A 218 7.26 7.21 25.55
C ARG A 218 5.73 7.25 25.57
N TRP A 219 5.08 6.09 25.45
CA TRP A 219 3.62 5.97 25.34
C TRP A 219 3.09 4.78 26.17
N PRO A 220 3.05 4.89 27.51
CA PRO A 220 2.71 3.77 28.39
C PRO A 220 1.35 3.12 28.10
N GLU A 221 0.30 3.91 27.89
CA GLU A 221 -1.06 3.43 27.65
C GLU A 221 -1.19 2.73 26.28
N PHE A 222 -0.48 3.25 25.27
CA PHE A 222 -0.40 2.66 23.94
C PHE A 222 0.39 1.35 23.98
N ALA A 223 1.54 1.34 24.65
CA ALA A 223 2.38 0.15 24.81
C ALA A 223 1.63 -0.99 25.53
N GLU A 224 0.88 -0.68 26.58
CA GLU A 224 0.04 -1.67 27.28
C GLU A 224 -1.03 -2.28 26.36
N THR A 225 -1.67 -1.45 25.54
CA THR A 225 -2.69 -1.91 24.59
C THR A 225 -2.07 -2.75 23.47
N ALA A 226 -0.91 -2.34 22.94
CA ALA A 226 -0.17 -3.09 21.94
C ALA A 226 0.32 -4.45 22.47
N ALA A 227 0.77 -4.49 23.73
CA ALA A 227 1.19 -5.73 24.38
C ALA A 227 0.03 -6.72 24.53
N ARG A 228 -1.17 -6.26 24.92
CA ARG A 228 -2.38 -7.11 24.98
C ARG A 228 -2.77 -7.67 23.61
N ALA A 229 -2.50 -6.91 22.55
CA ALA A 229 -2.69 -7.31 21.15
C ALA A 229 -1.57 -8.20 20.58
N GLY A 230 -0.50 -8.46 21.36
CA GLY A 230 0.66 -9.24 20.92
C GLY A 230 1.55 -8.52 19.89
N LEU A 231 1.44 -7.20 19.75
CA LEU A 231 2.25 -6.39 18.85
C LEU A 231 3.51 -5.91 19.58
N THR A 232 4.66 -6.07 18.92
CA THR A 232 5.98 -5.84 19.53
C THR A 232 6.68 -4.61 18.97
N GLY A 233 6.37 -4.19 17.74
CA GLY A 233 6.97 -3.03 17.11
C GLY A 233 5.95 -2.17 16.35
N VAL A 234 6.35 -0.93 16.07
CA VAL A 234 5.56 0.03 15.30
C VAL A 234 6.47 0.92 14.44
N LEU A 235 6.00 1.25 13.25
CA LEU A 235 6.46 2.36 12.42
C LEU A 235 5.23 3.16 12.03
N ALA A 236 5.18 4.43 12.43
CA ALA A 236 4.25 5.40 11.90
C ALA A 236 5.04 6.35 11.00
N THR A 237 4.63 6.49 9.74
CA THR A 237 5.22 7.47 8.83
C THR A 237 4.15 8.45 8.41
N GLU A 238 4.48 9.74 8.38
CA GLU A 238 3.53 10.77 7.99
C GLU A 238 3.02 10.53 6.56
N LEU A 239 1.77 10.91 6.31
CA LEU A 239 1.27 11.17 4.98
C LEU A 239 1.65 12.61 4.63
N PRO A 240 2.65 12.84 3.75
CA PRO A 240 3.12 14.19 3.47
C PRO A 240 2.00 15.06 2.92
N ALA A 241 1.84 16.26 3.47
CA ALA A 241 0.84 17.21 2.98
C ALA A 241 1.22 17.72 1.58
N GLY A 242 0.43 17.41 0.57
CA GLY A 242 0.45 18.11 -0.71
C GLY A 242 -0.53 19.28 -0.67
N ASN A 243 -0.05 20.52 -0.89
CA ASN A 243 -0.86 21.74 -1.06
C ASN A 243 -2.04 21.91 -0.08
N GLY A 244 -1.89 21.43 1.16
CA GLY A 244 -2.66 21.84 2.33
C GLY A 244 -4.00 21.16 2.61
N VAL A 245 -4.22 19.86 2.29
CA VAL A 245 -5.58 19.32 2.47
C VAL A 245 -5.78 18.06 3.31
N VAL A 246 -4.79 17.18 3.50
CA VAL A 246 -4.88 16.12 4.54
C VAL A 246 -3.48 15.80 5.06
N THR A 247 -3.30 15.82 6.38
CA THR A 247 -2.14 15.19 7.03
C THR A 247 -2.59 13.89 7.67
N GLY A 248 -1.68 12.98 7.92
CA GLY A 248 -2.03 11.66 8.45
C GLY A 248 -0.80 10.83 8.72
N ALA A 249 -1.01 9.54 8.99
CA ALA A 249 0.08 8.58 9.07
C ALA A 249 -0.31 7.23 8.46
N LEU A 250 0.66 6.55 7.86
CA LEU A 250 0.60 5.12 7.59
C LEU A 250 1.30 4.40 8.75
N ASN A 251 0.58 3.52 9.43
CA ASN A 251 1.03 2.81 10.62
C ASN A 251 1.24 1.34 10.29
N VAL A 252 2.43 0.82 10.58
CA VAL A 252 2.81 -0.58 10.40
C VAL A 252 3.20 -1.15 11.74
N TYR A 253 2.54 -2.23 12.16
CA TYR A 253 2.82 -2.92 13.42
C TYR A 253 3.42 -4.29 13.16
N THR A 254 4.37 -4.71 14.00
CA THR A 254 5.03 -6.02 13.90
C THR A 254 4.63 -6.92 15.08
N ARG A 255 4.78 -8.24 14.92
CA ARG A 255 4.56 -9.24 15.99
C ARG A 255 5.84 -10.03 16.25
N GLY A 256 5.99 -10.53 17.47
CA GLY A 256 7.08 -11.44 17.84
C GLY A 256 8.47 -10.87 17.55
N HIS A 257 9.28 -11.62 16.81
CA HIS A 257 10.68 -11.28 16.51
C HIS A 257 10.85 -10.47 15.21
N ASP A 258 9.76 -10.12 14.51
CA ASP A 258 9.86 -9.33 13.29
C ASP A 258 10.21 -7.88 13.63
N ARG A 259 11.27 -7.39 12.98
CA ARG A 259 11.82 -6.05 13.20
C ARG A 259 11.69 -5.24 11.92
N ILE A 260 11.30 -3.98 12.10
CA ILE A 260 11.26 -2.99 11.03
C ILE A 260 12.68 -2.66 10.63
N THR A 261 13.01 -2.94 9.37
CA THR A 261 14.29 -2.60 8.77
C THR A 261 14.25 -1.20 8.15
N GLU A 262 15.41 -0.70 7.75
CA GLU A 262 15.48 0.56 7.00
C GLU A 262 14.78 0.47 5.63
N THR A 263 14.86 -0.69 4.96
CA THR A 263 14.12 -0.94 3.72
C THR A 263 12.61 -0.89 3.96
N ASP A 264 12.12 -1.53 5.02
CA ASP A 264 10.69 -1.46 5.40
C ASP A 264 10.24 -0.01 5.62
N ARG A 265 11.09 0.80 6.26
CA ARG A 265 10.83 2.23 6.46
C ARG A 265 10.74 2.99 5.14
N HIS A 266 11.66 2.78 4.21
CA HIS A 266 11.63 3.41 2.90
C HIS A 266 10.40 2.99 2.09
N THR A 267 10.04 1.71 2.13
CA THR A 267 8.82 1.20 1.47
C THR A 267 7.56 1.83 2.06
N ALA A 268 7.46 1.93 3.38
CA ALA A 268 6.34 2.58 4.05
C ALA A 268 6.25 4.07 3.69
N LEU A 269 7.38 4.78 3.59
CA LEU A 269 7.41 6.18 3.15
C LEU A 269 6.93 6.36 1.70
N LEU A 270 7.34 5.46 0.80
CA LEU A 270 6.86 5.47 -0.58
C LEU A 270 5.35 5.20 -0.65
N LEU A 271 4.85 4.23 0.12
CA LEU A 271 3.42 3.96 0.25
C LEU A 271 2.65 5.17 0.78
N ALA A 272 3.14 5.80 1.83
CA ALA A 272 2.56 7.02 2.40
C ALA A 272 2.52 8.17 1.37
N THR A 273 3.58 8.33 0.59
CA THR A 273 3.63 9.33 -0.49
C THR A 273 2.56 9.07 -1.56
N HIS A 274 2.40 7.83 -2.02
CA HIS A 274 1.36 7.47 -2.98
C HIS A 274 -0.05 7.65 -2.39
N THR A 275 -0.20 7.35 -1.11
CA THR A 275 -1.45 7.57 -0.35
C THR A 275 -1.81 9.05 -0.33
N SER A 276 -0.87 9.95 0.00
CA SER A 276 -1.09 11.39 -0.07
C SER A 276 -1.49 11.86 -1.47
N LEU A 277 -0.84 11.34 -2.52
CA LEU A 277 -1.12 11.72 -3.89
C LEU A 277 -2.54 11.31 -4.33
N VAL A 278 -2.98 10.08 -4.02
CA VAL A 278 -4.33 9.63 -4.37
C VAL A 278 -5.39 10.39 -3.59
N LEU A 279 -5.18 10.67 -2.30
CA LEU A 279 -6.11 11.46 -1.49
C LEU A 279 -6.25 12.87 -2.05
N ALA A 280 -5.13 13.53 -2.39
CA ALA A 280 -5.15 14.84 -3.01
C ALA A 280 -5.85 14.83 -4.38
N HIS A 281 -5.63 13.77 -5.19
CA HIS A 281 -6.29 13.62 -6.48
C HIS A 281 -7.81 13.47 -6.35
N LEU A 282 -8.27 12.57 -5.48
CA LEU A 282 -9.70 12.32 -5.24
C LEU A 282 -10.40 13.58 -4.71
N GLN A 283 -9.77 14.29 -3.79
CA GLN A 283 -10.30 15.53 -3.26
C GLN A 283 -10.37 16.64 -4.33
N ALA A 284 -9.35 16.77 -5.17
CA ALA A 284 -9.37 17.72 -6.27
C ALA A 284 -10.46 17.39 -7.29
N ALA A 285 -10.67 16.09 -7.59
CA ALA A 285 -11.73 15.62 -8.47
C ALA A 285 -13.12 15.93 -7.89
N GLU A 286 -13.33 15.73 -6.59
CA GLU A 286 -14.57 16.06 -5.90
C GLU A 286 -14.86 17.57 -5.95
N VAL A 287 -13.88 18.42 -5.62
CA VAL A 287 -14.01 19.87 -5.71
C VAL A 287 -14.32 20.32 -7.14
N ALA A 288 -13.67 19.73 -8.15
CA ALA A 288 -13.95 20.01 -9.55
C ALA A 288 -15.37 19.62 -9.94
N ALA A 289 -15.84 18.43 -9.55
CA ALA A 289 -17.19 17.96 -9.83
C ALA A 289 -18.27 18.86 -9.19
N LEU A 290 -18.05 19.30 -7.94
CA LEU A 290 -18.92 20.26 -7.25
C LEU A 290 -18.97 21.60 -7.99
N ARG A 291 -17.82 22.13 -8.42
CA ARG A 291 -17.74 23.37 -9.21
C ARG A 291 -18.48 23.25 -10.54
N THR A 292 -18.28 22.16 -11.29
CA THR A 292 -19.01 21.91 -12.54
C THR A 292 -20.52 21.85 -12.31
N THR A 293 -20.96 21.20 -11.23
CA THR A 293 -22.38 21.12 -10.86
C THR A 293 -22.96 22.50 -10.53
N GLN A 294 -22.22 23.33 -9.77
CA GLN A 294 -22.62 24.70 -9.46
C GLN A 294 -22.68 25.58 -10.71
N MET A 295 -21.70 25.47 -11.63
CA MET A 295 -21.68 26.20 -12.89
C MET A 295 -22.86 25.79 -13.80
N ARG A 296 -23.13 24.49 -13.94
CA ARG A 296 -24.29 24.00 -14.72
C ARG A 296 -25.59 24.58 -14.18
N ARG A 297 -25.81 24.51 -12.85
CA ARG A 297 -26.99 25.11 -12.21
C ARG A 297 -27.11 26.62 -12.48
N ALA A 298 -25.99 27.35 -12.52
CA ALA A 298 -25.99 28.78 -12.83
C ALA A 298 -26.36 29.08 -14.29
N ILE A 299 -25.87 28.26 -15.24
CA ILE A 299 -26.24 28.35 -16.66
C ILE A 299 -27.73 28.05 -16.85
N ASP A 300 -28.21 26.93 -16.31
CA ASP A 300 -29.64 26.55 -16.40
C ASP A 300 -30.54 27.64 -15.82
N SER A 301 -30.12 28.24 -14.70
CA SER A 301 -30.84 29.37 -14.09
C SER A 301 -30.88 30.58 -15.02
N ARG A 302 -29.75 30.94 -15.64
CA ARG A 302 -29.66 32.08 -16.57
C ARG A 302 -30.56 31.87 -17.78
N ASP A 303 -30.61 30.67 -18.33
CA ASP A 303 -31.41 30.34 -19.50
C ASP A 303 -32.91 30.45 -19.18
N ILE A 304 -33.36 29.87 -18.07
CA ILE A 304 -34.75 29.97 -17.60
C ILE A 304 -35.14 31.44 -17.32
N ILE A 305 -34.26 32.21 -16.68
CA ILE A 305 -34.49 33.63 -16.41
C ILE A 305 -34.55 34.43 -17.73
N GLY A 306 -33.69 34.12 -18.69
CA GLY A 306 -33.72 34.73 -20.03
C GLY A 306 -35.03 34.47 -20.77
N GLN A 307 -35.53 33.24 -20.73
CA GLN A 307 -36.83 32.88 -21.30
C GLN A 307 -37.98 33.64 -20.62
N ALA A 308 -37.99 33.69 -19.29
CA ALA A 308 -38.98 34.45 -18.52
C ALA A 308 -38.96 35.94 -18.84
N LYS A 309 -37.77 36.55 -18.93
CA LYS A 309 -37.61 37.95 -19.38
C LYS A 309 -38.22 38.16 -20.76
N GLY A 310 -37.90 37.28 -21.73
CA GLY A 310 -38.45 37.35 -23.09
C GLY A 310 -39.99 37.27 -23.11
N ILE A 311 -40.59 36.42 -22.26
CA ILE A 311 -42.05 36.34 -22.09
C ILE A 311 -42.63 37.67 -21.60
N LEU A 312 -42.03 38.28 -20.57
CA LEU A 312 -42.51 39.55 -20.02
C LEU A 312 -42.37 40.70 -21.01
N MET A 313 -41.23 40.79 -21.71
CA MET A 313 -41.00 41.79 -22.75
C MET A 313 -42.08 41.70 -23.83
N SER A 314 -42.36 40.49 -24.32
CA SER A 314 -43.38 40.28 -25.36
C SER A 314 -44.81 40.56 -24.88
N ARG A 315 -45.14 40.27 -23.61
CA ARG A 315 -46.51 40.42 -23.08
C ARG A 315 -46.83 41.84 -22.63
N GLN A 316 -45.85 42.55 -22.07
CA GLN A 316 -46.07 43.84 -21.42
C GLN A 316 -45.45 45.00 -22.19
N GLY A 317 -44.70 44.74 -23.28
CA GLY A 317 -44.04 45.78 -24.05
C GLY A 317 -42.91 46.49 -23.30
N VAL A 318 -42.38 45.86 -22.24
CA VAL A 318 -41.33 46.42 -21.37
C VAL A 318 -39.94 46.04 -21.86
N THR A 319 -38.94 46.81 -21.45
CA THR A 319 -37.53 46.53 -21.70
C THR A 319 -37.03 45.30 -20.92
N ALA A 320 -35.87 44.78 -21.32
CA ALA A 320 -35.25 43.65 -20.64
C ALA A 320 -34.89 43.95 -19.17
N ASP A 321 -34.55 45.20 -18.84
CA ASP A 321 -34.20 45.62 -17.47
C ASP A 321 -35.44 45.74 -16.59
N GLU A 322 -36.53 46.31 -17.11
CA GLU A 322 -37.82 46.36 -16.43
C GLU A 322 -38.39 44.94 -16.18
N ALA A 323 -38.30 44.05 -17.17
CA ALA A 323 -38.71 42.65 -17.02
C ALA A 323 -37.91 41.92 -15.93
N PHE A 324 -36.59 42.14 -15.87
CA PHE A 324 -35.76 41.56 -14.81
C PHE A 324 -36.07 42.17 -13.43
N GLY A 325 -36.32 43.48 -13.39
CA GLY A 325 -36.79 44.19 -12.19
C GLY A 325 -38.08 43.57 -11.63
N LEU A 326 -39.05 43.27 -12.50
CA LEU A 326 -40.30 42.62 -12.11
C LEU A 326 -40.11 41.21 -11.54
N LEU A 327 -39.26 40.39 -12.19
CA LEU A 327 -38.91 39.05 -11.69
C LEU A 327 -38.24 39.13 -10.31
N ARG A 328 -37.33 40.09 -10.13
CA ARG A 328 -36.63 40.32 -8.86
C ARG A 328 -37.59 40.77 -7.76
N GLN A 329 -38.45 41.73 -8.05
CA GLN A 329 -39.45 42.22 -7.09
C GLN A 329 -40.39 41.09 -6.68
N THR A 330 -40.91 40.33 -7.64
CA THR A 330 -41.78 39.18 -7.37
C THR A 330 -41.08 38.10 -6.53
N SER A 331 -39.80 37.85 -6.79
CA SER A 331 -38.97 36.93 -5.99
C SER A 331 -38.83 37.40 -4.54
N GLN A 332 -38.63 38.70 -4.33
CA GLN A 332 -38.53 39.31 -3.00
C GLN A 332 -39.86 39.27 -2.25
N ASP A 333 -40.96 39.66 -2.90
CA ASP A 333 -42.30 39.71 -2.31
C ASP A 333 -42.78 38.32 -1.88
N LEU A 334 -42.41 37.28 -2.63
CA LEU A 334 -42.79 35.89 -2.35
C LEU A 334 -41.75 35.12 -1.52
N ASN A 335 -40.58 35.72 -1.23
CA ASN A 335 -39.44 35.08 -0.57
C ASN A 335 -39.06 33.70 -1.18
N VAL A 336 -39.05 33.62 -2.51
CA VAL A 336 -38.62 32.44 -3.27
C VAL A 336 -37.51 32.80 -4.23
N LYS A 337 -36.71 31.82 -4.66
CA LYS A 337 -35.58 32.08 -5.57
C LYS A 337 -36.08 32.61 -6.92
N LEU A 338 -35.38 33.59 -7.48
CA LEU A 338 -35.75 34.22 -8.76
C LEU A 338 -35.88 33.20 -9.90
N VAL A 339 -35.01 32.20 -9.96
CA VAL A 339 -35.10 31.11 -10.94
C VAL A 339 -36.41 30.31 -10.82
N GLU A 340 -36.97 30.15 -9.62
CA GLU A 340 -38.25 29.46 -9.41
C GLU A 340 -39.43 30.33 -9.89
N VAL A 341 -39.36 31.65 -9.67
CA VAL A 341 -40.34 32.60 -10.23
C VAL A 341 -40.33 32.54 -11.76
N ALA A 342 -39.12 32.59 -12.34
CA ALA A 342 -38.93 32.48 -13.77
C ALA A 342 -39.45 31.14 -14.33
N ALA A 343 -39.13 30.02 -13.66
CA ALA A 343 -39.62 28.70 -14.04
C ALA A 343 -41.15 28.61 -14.01
N ARG A 344 -41.81 29.15 -12.96
CA ARG A 344 -43.29 29.21 -12.89
C ARG A 344 -43.89 30.02 -14.04
N LEU A 345 -43.25 31.12 -14.43
CA LEU A 345 -43.70 31.93 -15.56
C LEU A 345 -43.55 31.20 -16.90
N VAL A 346 -42.43 30.49 -17.09
CA VAL A 346 -42.16 29.68 -18.29
C VAL A 346 -43.13 28.50 -18.39
N HIS A 347 -43.39 27.77 -17.30
CA HIS A 347 -44.32 26.64 -17.27
C HIS A 347 -45.75 27.05 -17.64
N ARG A 348 -46.26 28.18 -17.09
CA ARG A 348 -47.59 28.72 -17.45
C ARG A 348 -47.74 29.10 -18.93
N ARG A 349 -46.63 29.21 -19.69
CA ARG A 349 -46.66 29.40 -21.14
C ARG A 349 -46.64 28.07 -21.90
N ALA A 350 -45.98 27.04 -21.37
CA ALA A 350 -45.86 25.74 -22.01
C ALA A 350 -47.23 25.02 -22.12
N ASP A 351 -48.17 25.33 -21.21
CA ASP A 351 -49.55 24.83 -21.22
C ASP A 351 -50.41 25.33 -22.41
N LEU A 352 -49.82 26.01 -23.42
CA LEU A 352 -50.51 26.62 -24.57
C LEU A 352 -50.07 26.06 -25.95
N THR A 353 -49.43 24.90 -26.05
CA THR A 353 -49.31 24.22 -27.36
C THR A 353 -50.66 23.63 -27.77
N PRO A 354 -51.30 24.07 -28.87
CA PRO A 354 -52.57 23.52 -29.32
C PRO A 354 -52.37 22.15 -29.95
N ASP A 355 -53.20 21.20 -29.54
CA ASP A 355 -53.50 19.98 -30.27
C ASP A 355 -54.61 20.32 -31.27
N GLU A 356 -54.26 20.82 -32.47
CA GLU A 356 -55.07 20.67 -33.70
C GLU A 356 -54.32 21.17 -34.96
N PRO A 357 -54.22 20.36 -36.03
CA PRO A 357 -53.76 20.82 -37.33
C PRO A 357 -54.84 21.70 -38.00
N PRO A 358 -54.46 22.61 -38.91
CA PRO A 358 -55.45 23.41 -39.63
C PRO A 358 -56.31 22.52 -40.54
N GLU A 359 -57.63 22.51 -40.31
CA GLU A 359 -58.59 22.09 -41.31
C GLU A 359 -58.70 23.17 -42.40
N LEU A 360 -58.47 22.70 -43.63
CA LEU A 360 -58.69 23.27 -44.97
C LEU A 360 -57.65 24.26 -45.53
#